data_AF-A0A3M1XXW4-F1
#
_entry.id   AF-A0A3M1XXW4-F1
#
_cell.length_a   1.000
_cell.length_b   1.000
_cell.length_c   1.000
_cell.angle_alpha   90.00
_cell.angle_beta   90.00
_cell.angle_gamma   90.00
#
_symmetry.space_group_name_H-M   'P 1'
#
loop_
_entity.id
_entity.type
_entity.pdbx_description
1 polymer ?
#
loop_
_entity_poly.entity_id
_entity_poly.type
_entity_poly.pdbx_seq_one_letter_code
_entity_poly.pdbx_strand_id
1 'polypeptide(L)'
;LFTTILVIVFSMSYIVSAQTDSDIDIGPVSSNDQWTPQILSADDGTEIVLVPPGCFMMGIEDSQSDESPPHEVCFGNPFVIDRFEVTNMQYGSSGFFEGPNLPRDSVSWQDAAAFCASRSYNGEPMRLPTEAEWEYAARGPSNLIYPWGNIPSLQNSANSENSNNQTVPVGTFPSGASWVGAEDLSGNVWEWTSSIYLPYPYDSEDGRENAEDAEALRVLRGGAATNFIDLTYSTNRFARAADTGYPLTGFRCAANAEPPPLIIDFEDLPWEIEIQNISGFDMVTVPGGCFFMGSDDGDADERPVTEICVDAFYMDRYEVSNSQYGSAGRFTGDNQPRETVSWFDAQSFCESRGGRLPTEAEWEWAARGLENNIYPWGNDFVRELFIWQGNSGGQTANVGTLPDGASWAGVENMAGNVSEWTSSIYLPYPYDSEDGRENLEDNSRRTVRGGAYNTALPPRAADRDGRFEPIDERDSIGFRCVIDY
;
A
#
# COMPACT_ATOMS: atom_id res chain seq x y z
N LEU A 1 72.11 -8.94 6.69
CA LEU A 1 70.95 -9.60 7.32
C LEU A 1 70.34 -8.62 8.30
N PHE A 2 69.23 -7.99 7.92
CA PHE A 2 68.08 -7.66 8.78
C PHE A 2 67.11 -6.88 7.92
N THR A 3 66.05 -7.58 7.52
CA THR A 3 64.91 -7.09 6.75
C THR A 3 63.90 -6.53 7.74
N THR A 4 63.48 -5.27 7.58
CA THR A 4 62.44 -4.66 8.39
C THR A 4 61.08 -5.20 7.96
N ILE A 5 60.42 -5.97 8.82
CA ILE A 5 59.03 -6.42 8.63
C ILE A 5 58.13 -5.43 9.37
N LEU A 6 57.28 -4.74 8.62
CA LEU A 6 56.20 -3.91 9.13
C LEU A 6 55.04 -4.84 9.51
N VAL A 7 54.71 -4.93 10.80
CA VAL A 7 53.53 -5.67 11.29
C VAL A 7 52.36 -4.70 11.31
N ILE A 8 51.43 -4.87 10.36
CA ILE A 8 50.13 -4.20 10.37
C ILE A 8 49.17 -5.11 11.14
N VAL A 9 48.65 -4.62 12.26
CA VAL A 9 47.58 -5.26 13.03
C VAL A 9 46.25 -4.88 12.36
N PHE A 10 45.62 -5.83 11.68
CA PHE A 10 44.22 -5.68 11.24
C PHE A 10 43.30 -5.97 12.43
N SER A 11 42.59 -4.94 12.90
CA SER A 11 41.42 -5.11 13.76
C SER A 11 40.27 -5.67 12.92
N MET A 12 39.82 -6.89 13.25
CA MET A 12 38.54 -7.41 12.76
C MET A 12 37.41 -6.64 13.43
N SER A 13 36.83 -5.68 12.72
CA SER A 13 35.48 -5.20 13.02
C SER A 13 34.51 -6.09 12.24
N TYR A 14 33.71 -6.89 12.93
CA TYR A 14 32.55 -7.51 12.32
C TYR A 14 31.54 -6.39 12.04
N ILE A 15 31.41 -6.03 10.76
CA ILE A 15 30.25 -5.28 10.30
C ILE A 15 29.14 -6.31 10.17
N VAL A 16 28.17 -6.26 11.10
CA VAL A 16 26.84 -6.81 10.82
C VAL A 16 26.30 -5.92 9.70
N SER A 17 26.18 -6.51 8.51
CA SER A 17 25.46 -5.87 7.40
C SER A 17 24.05 -5.62 7.89
N ALA A 18 23.65 -4.35 8.00
CA ALA A 18 22.24 -4.01 7.99
C ALA A 18 21.70 -4.53 6.65
N GLN A 19 20.78 -5.47 6.74
CA GLN A 19 20.03 -5.94 5.59
C GLN A 19 19.14 -4.76 5.19
N THR A 20 19.38 -4.19 4.00
CA THR A 20 18.54 -3.14 3.46
C THR A 20 17.17 -3.73 3.15
N ASP A 21 16.13 -3.03 3.58
CA ASP A 21 14.70 -3.41 3.64
C ASP A 21 14.01 -3.66 2.26
N SER A 22 14.77 -3.96 1.20
CA SER A 22 14.32 -3.85 -0.18
C SER A 22 13.91 -5.18 -0.85
N ASP A 23 13.55 -6.21 -0.10
CA ASP A 23 13.20 -7.55 -0.66
C ASP A 23 12.05 -8.25 0.09
N ILE A 24 11.23 -7.52 0.86
CA ILE A 24 10.03 -8.10 1.50
C ILE A 24 8.89 -8.06 0.47
N ASP A 25 8.47 -9.23 -0.01
CA ASP A 25 7.20 -9.38 -0.75
C ASP A 25 6.05 -9.17 0.25
N ILE A 26 5.41 -8.01 0.19
CA ILE A 26 4.31 -7.60 1.09
C ILE A 26 2.95 -7.88 0.42
N GLY A 27 2.87 -8.92 -0.42
CA GLY A 27 1.61 -9.35 -1.02
C GLY A 27 0.57 -9.84 0.02
N PRO A 28 -0.72 -9.90 -0.36
CA PRO A 28 -1.78 -10.31 0.55
C PRO A 28 -1.63 -11.77 0.98
N VAL A 29 -1.82 -12.02 2.28
CA VAL A 29 -1.76 -13.37 2.87
C VAL A 29 -3.17 -13.91 3.15
N SER A 30 -3.32 -15.23 3.01
CA SER A 30 -4.59 -15.95 3.22
C SER A 30 -4.56 -16.93 4.41
N SER A 31 -3.39 -17.08 5.04
CA SER A 31 -3.20 -17.90 6.25
C SER A 31 -1.98 -17.42 7.03
N ASN A 32 -2.00 -17.57 8.36
CA ASN A 32 -0.92 -17.12 9.23
C ASN A 32 0.44 -17.75 8.87
N ASP A 33 0.46 -19.00 8.39
CA ASP A 33 1.69 -19.75 8.07
C ASP A 33 2.39 -19.26 6.78
N GLN A 34 1.75 -18.40 5.99
CA GLN A 34 2.36 -17.78 4.81
C GLN A 34 3.28 -16.61 5.15
N TRP A 35 3.18 -16.07 6.37
CA TRP A 35 3.95 -14.92 6.80
C TRP A 35 5.08 -15.34 7.74
N THR A 36 6.25 -14.73 7.53
CA THR A 36 7.33 -14.78 8.51
C THR A 36 7.39 -13.43 9.22
N PRO A 37 7.29 -13.37 10.56
CA PRO A 37 7.39 -12.12 11.31
C PRO A 37 8.57 -11.26 10.89
N GLN A 38 8.29 -10.01 10.53
CA GLN A 38 9.30 -9.00 10.22
C GLN A 38 9.34 -8.01 11.39
N ILE A 39 10.46 -7.97 12.11
CA ILE A 39 10.68 -7.03 13.21
C ILE A 39 11.47 -5.85 12.64
N LEU A 40 10.85 -4.68 12.65
CA LEU A 40 11.41 -3.43 12.16
C LEU A 40 11.70 -2.49 13.34
N SER A 41 12.17 -1.29 13.04
CA SER A 41 12.40 -0.23 14.02
C SER A 41 11.64 1.03 13.62
N ALA A 42 10.89 1.62 14.56
CA ALA A 42 10.37 2.97 14.43
C ALA A 42 11.52 4.00 14.44
N ASP A 43 11.23 5.26 14.11
CA ASP A 43 12.25 6.31 14.02
C ASP A 43 12.93 6.61 15.38
N ASP A 44 12.24 6.29 16.48
CA ASP A 44 12.76 6.38 17.85
C ASP A 44 13.56 5.14 18.31
N GLY A 45 13.69 4.13 17.44
CA GLY A 45 14.36 2.86 17.71
C GLY A 45 13.51 1.80 18.42
N THR A 46 12.22 2.05 18.63
CA THR A 46 11.28 1.06 19.20
C THR A 46 11.04 -0.10 18.22
N GLU A 47 11.03 -1.33 18.74
CA GLU A 47 10.68 -2.52 17.96
C GLU A 47 9.19 -2.51 17.56
N ILE A 48 8.93 -2.58 16.28
CA ILE A 48 7.61 -2.70 15.65
C ILE A 48 7.58 -3.94 14.78
N VAL A 49 6.40 -4.44 14.44
CA VAL A 49 6.23 -5.57 13.51
C VAL A 49 5.42 -5.15 12.30
N LEU A 50 5.81 -5.67 11.13
CA LEU A 50 5.05 -5.50 9.89
C LEU A 50 3.87 -6.46 9.84
N VAL A 51 2.70 -5.91 9.53
CA VAL A 51 1.44 -6.63 9.33
C VAL A 51 1.08 -6.53 7.84
N PRO A 52 1.10 -7.65 7.10
CA PRO A 52 0.85 -7.64 5.65
C PRO A 52 -0.64 -7.50 5.32
N PRO A 53 -0.98 -7.07 4.09
CA PRO A 53 -2.34 -7.10 3.56
C PRO A 53 -2.97 -8.49 3.68
N GLY A 54 -4.29 -8.54 3.73
CA GLY A 54 -5.04 -9.78 3.85
C GLY A 54 -6.40 -9.59 4.51
N CYS A 55 -7.16 -10.67 4.57
CA CYS A 55 -8.49 -10.68 5.16
C CYS A 55 -8.56 -11.64 6.34
N PHE A 56 -9.42 -11.34 7.31
CA PHE A 56 -9.74 -12.23 8.42
C PHE A 56 -11.21 -12.09 8.84
N MET A 57 -11.70 -13.09 9.57
CA MET A 57 -13.02 -13.07 10.19
C MET A 57 -12.94 -12.39 11.55
N MET A 58 -13.34 -11.12 11.58
CA MET A 58 -13.45 -10.33 12.80
C MET A 58 -14.67 -10.75 13.62
N GLY A 59 -14.51 -10.83 14.94
CA GLY A 59 -15.58 -11.26 15.85
C GLY A 59 -15.74 -12.77 15.98
N ILE A 60 -16.83 -13.18 16.65
CA ILE A 60 -17.12 -14.57 16.99
C ILE A 60 -18.60 -14.92 16.80
N GLU A 61 -18.87 -16.19 16.48
CA GLU A 61 -20.22 -16.75 16.44
C GLU A 61 -20.73 -17.01 17.87
N ASP A 62 -21.11 -15.94 18.58
CA ASP A 62 -21.86 -15.99 19.82
C ASP A 62 -22.93 -14.88 19.83
N SER A 63 -24.16 -15.25 19.50
CA SER A 63 -25.31 -14.34 19.37
C SER A 63 -25.63 -13.49 20.63
N GLN A 64 -25.03 -13.79 21.78
CA GLN A 64 -25.21 -13.02 23.02
C GLN A 64 -24.03 -12.07 23.32
N SER A 65 -22.98 -12.13 22.52
CA SER A 65 -21.77 -11.30 22.64
C SER A 65 -21.89 -10.01 21.82
N ASP A 66 -21.25 -8.94 22.29
CA ASP A 66 -21.04 -7.67 21.59
C ASP A 66 -19.91 -7.75 20.52
N GLU A 67 -19.40 -8.96 20.32
CA GLU A 67 -18.39 -9.35 19.32
C GLU A 67 -19.01 -10.11 18.13
N SER A 68 -20.35 -10.20 18.08
CA SER A 68 -21.11 -10.96 17.07
C SER A 68 -21.90 -10.01 16.13
N PRO A 69 -22.07 -10.37 14.85
CA PRO A 69 -21.67 -11.62 14.20
C PRO A 69 -20.21 -11.59 13.69
N PRO A 70 -19.63 -12.76 13.41
CA PRO A 70 -18.37 -12.82 12.68
C PRO A 70 -18.59 -12.31 11.25
N HIS A 71 -17.67 -11.49 10.74
CA HIS A 71 -17.73 -10.90 9.40
C HIS A 71 -16.31 -10.68 8.88
N GLU A 72 -16.15 -10.64 7.56
CA GLU A 72 -14.85 -10.47 6.92
C GLU A 72 -14.43 -9.01 6.95
N VAL A 73 -13.17 -8.76 7.32
CA VAL A 73 -12.50 -7.46 7.23
C VAL A 73 -11.19 -7.66 6.48
N CYS A 74 -10.91 -6.80 5.50
CA CYS A 74 -9.74 -6.87 4.63
C CYS A 74 -8.89 -5.60 4.75
N PHE A 75 -7.58 -5.78 4.78
CA PHE A 75 -6.59 -4.72 4.68
C PHE A 75 -5.93 -4.81 3.30
N GLY A 76 -6.09 -3.76 2.49
CA GLY A 76 -5.44 -3.66 1.17
C GLY A 76 -3.97 -3.29 1.27
N ASN A 77 -3.59 -2.53 2.30
CA ASN A 77 -2.25 -2.01 2.51
C ASN A 77 -1.65 -2.55 3.82
N PRO A 78 -0.32 -2.72 3.89
CA PRO A 78 0.34 -3.11 5.12
C PRO A 78 0.31 -2.00 6.17
N PHE A 79 0.44 -2.39 7.42
CA PHE A 79 0.67 -1.46 8.53
C PHE A 79 1.72 -2.03 9.49
N VAL A 80 2.31 -1.17 10.31
CA VAL A 80 3.16 -1.57 11.43
C VAL A 80 2.41 -1.38 12.74
N ILE A 81 2.71 -2.24 13.72
CA ILE A 81 2.22 -2.11 15.08
C ILE A 81 3.36 -2.40 16.05
N ASP A 82 3.40 -1.70 17.20
CA ASP A 82 4.45 -1.97 18.19
C ASP A 82 4.45 -3.45 18.57
N ARG A 83 5.65 -4.02 18.66
CA ARG A 83 5.82 -5.43 19.04
C ARG A 83 5.27 -5.69 20.44
N PHE A 84 5.43 -4.73 21.33
CA PHE A 84 5.04 -4.79 22.74
C PHE A 84 4.12 -3.61 23.09
N GLU A 85 3.47 -3.69 24.25
CA GLU A 85 2.81 -2.52 24.85
C GLU A 85 3.85 -1.42 25.13
N VAL A 86 3.44 -0.15 25.02
CA VAL A 86 4.32 0.98 25.37
C VAL A 86 4.72 0.89 26.83
N THR A 87 6.02 0.89 27.11
CA THR A 87 6.56 0.76 28.47
C THR A 87 6.61 2.10 29.22
N ASN A 88 6.67 2.05 30.55
CA ASN A 88 6.91 3.23 31.38
C ASN A 88 8.19 4.00 30.98
N MET A 89 9.25 3.29 30.55
CA MET A 89 10.49 3.93 30.09
C MET A 89 10.28 4.70 28.79
N GLN A 90 9.62 4.10 27.80
CA GLN A 90 9.30 4.76 26.53
C GLN A 90 8.40 5.97 26.73
N TYR A 91 7.39 5.84 27.61
CA TYR A 91 6.48 6.93 27.93
C TYR A 91 7.15 8.07 28.75
N GLY A 92 8.27 7.79 29.42
CA GLY A 92 9.00 8.77 30.25
C GLY A 92 8.41 9.00 31.65
N SER A 93 7.37 8.26 32.04
CA SER A 93 6.82 8.25 33.41
C SER A 93 6.14 6.93 33.73
N SER A 94 5.96 6.64 35.02
CA SER A 94 5.33 5.39 35.47
C SER A 94 3.81 5.50 35.62
N GLY A 95 3.12 4.40 35.31
CA GLY A 95 1.72 4.20 35.66
C GLY A 95 1.47 3.75 37.09
N PHE A 96 0.36 3.04 37.29
CA PHE A 96 0.03 2.46 38.58
C PHE A 96 1.05 1.40 38.98
N PHE A 97 1.56 0.64 38.00
CA PHE A 97 2.65 -0.31 38.22
C PHE A 97 4.00 0.32 37.89
N GLU A 98 4.91 0.28 38.87
CA GLU A 98 6.23 0.89 38.76
C GLU A 98 7.27 -0.10 38.21
N GLY A 99 8.01 0.31 37.18
CA GLY A 99 9.11 -0.45 36.61
C GLY A 99 9.34 -0.05 35.15
N PRO A 100 10.60 0.11 34.70
CA PRO A 100 10.88 0.71 33.40
C PRO A 100 10.30 -0.08 32.22
N ASN A 101 10.31 -1.41 32.30
CA ASN A 101 9.85 -2.29 31.23
C ASN A 101 8.42 -2.82 31.46
N LEU A 102 7.73 -2.36 32.52
CA LEU A 102 6.30 -2.65 32.68
C LEU A 102 5.50 -1.79 31.70
N PRO A 103 4.34 -2.28 31.21
CA PRO A 103 3.47 -1.50 30.35
C PRO A 103 3.01 -0.23 31.06
N ARG A 104 2.97 0.87 30.32
CA ARG A 104 2.44 2.15 30.76
C ARG A 104 0.93 2.03 30.86
N ASP A 105 0.44 1.84 32.07
CA ASP A 105 -1.00 1.79 32.37
C ASP A 105 -1.49 3.10 33.02
N SER A 106 -2.79 3.24 33.31
CA SER A 106 -3.35 4.46 33.92
C SER A 106 -3.10 5.71 33.08
N VAL A 107 -3.33 5.58 31.77
CA VAL A 107 -3.23 6.66 30.79
C VAL A 107 -4.58 6.85 30.11
N SER A 108 -5.00 8.10 29.91
CA SER A 108 -6.24 8.40 29.17
C SER A 108 -6.06 8.04 27.70
N TRP A 109 -7.16 7.89 26.98
CA TRP A 109 -7.11 7.66 25.54
C TRP A 109 -6.45 8.84 24.82
N GLN A 110 -6.74 10.09 25.22
CA GLN A 110 -6.14 11.27 24.56
C GLN A 110 -4.63 11.32 24.79
N ASP A 111 -4.16 10.99 26.00
CA ASP A 111 -2.72 10.98 26.30
C ASP A 111 -2.00 9.85 25.54
N ALA A 112 -2.64 8.67 25.42
CA ALA A 112 -2.12 7.56 24.64
C ALA A 112 -2.05 7.91 23.14
N ALA A 113 -3.12 8.49 22.58
CA ALA A 113 -3.16 8.96 21.21
C ALA A 113 -2.11 10.05 20.94
N ALA A 114 -1.97 11.02 21.85
CA ALA A 114 -0.95 12.07 21.75
C ALA A 114 0.47 11.52 21.83
N PHE A 115 0.71 10.49 22.66
CA PHE A 115 2.01 9.82 22.71
C PHE A 115 2.32 9.13 21.37
N CYS A 116 1.39 8.38 20.79
CA CYS A 116 1.60 7.77 19.48
C CYS A 116 1.83 8.83 18.40
N ALA A 117 1.05 9.92 18.38
CA ALA A 117 1.24 11.03 17.45
C ALA A 117 2.57 11.78 17.62
N SER A 118 3.25 11.63 18.76
CA SER A 118 4.58 12.19 18.99
C SER A 118 5.72 11.31 18.48
N ARG A 119 5.42 10.05 18.12
CA ARG A 119 6.35 9.09 17.50
C ARG A 119 6.13 9.07 15.99
N SER A 120 7.10 8.56 15.26
CA SER A 120 7.02 8.43 13.81
C SER A 120 7.60 7.11 13.31
N TYR A 121 7.12 6.70 12.16
CA TYR A 121 7.68 5.63 11.34
C TYR A 121 7.80 6.15 9.92
N ASN A 122 9.00 6.08 9.33
CA ASN A 122 9.29 6.61 7.99
C ASN A 122 8.93 8.11 7.85
N GLY A 123 9.09 8.89 8.93
CA GLY A 123 8.79 10.32 8.94
C GLY A 123 7.32 10.67 9.14
N GLU A 124 6.40 9.70 9.12
CA GLU A 124 4.97 9.93 9.34
C GLU A 124 4.57 9.69 10.80
N PRO A 125 3.68 10.52 11.38
CA PRO A 125 3.20 10.34 12.75
C PRO A 125 2.52 8.99 12.97
N MET A 126 2.83 8.31 14.09
CA MET A 126 2.11 7.11 14.49
C MET A 126 0.75 7.46 15.14
N ARG A 127 -0.08 6.44 15.35
CA ARG A 127 -1.42 6.55 15.96
C ARG A 127 -1.72 5.35 16.84
N LEU A 128 -2.87 5.36 17.53
CA LEU A 128 -3.42 4.11 18.08
C LEU A 128 -3.90 3.21 16.93
N PRO A 129 -3.80 1.87 17.06
CA PRO A 129 -4.42 0.96 16.09
C PRO A 129 -5.94 1.09 16.13
N THR A 130 -6.61 0.86 15.01
CA THR A 130 -8.05 0.58 15.02
C THR A 130 -8.31 -0.75 15.73
N GLU A 131 -9.54 -0.97 16.17
CA GLU A 131 -9.89 -2.24 16.77
C GLU A 131 -9.80 -3.41 15.79
N ALA A 132 -9.96 -3.14 14.49
CA ALA A 132 -9.81 -4.14 13.44
C ALA A 132 -8.33 -4.47 13.19
N GLU A 133 -7.45 -3.46 13.13
CA GLU A 133 -6.00 -3.66 13.00
C GLU A 133 -5.44 -4.46 14.16
N TRP A 134 -5.86 -4.12 15.39
CA TRP A 134 -5.45 -4.82 16.59
C TRP A 134 -5.86 -6.30 16.54
N GLU A 135 -7.12 -6.58 16.16
CA GLU A 135 -7.62 -7.95 16.10
C GLU A 135 -6.97 -8.76 14.98
N TYR A 136 -6.72 -8.14 13.84
CA TYR A 136 -6.03 -8.78 12.73
C TYR A 136 -4.58 -9.13 13.09
N ALA A 137 -3.85 -8.22 13.72
CA ALA A 137 -2.51 -8.49 14.22
C ALA A 137 -2.51 -9.66 15.23
N ALA A 138 -3.54 -9.76 16.08
CA ALA A 138 -3.67 -10.86 17.03
C ALA A 138 -4.04 -12.21 16.35
N ARG A 139 -5.02 -12.22 15.45
CA ARG A 139 -5.68 -13.46 14.98
C ARG A 139 -5.19 -13.93 13.62
N GLY A 140 -4.95 -12.99 12.72
CA GLY A 140 -4.61 -13.19 11.32
C GLY A 140 -5.68 -13.92 10.50
N PRO A 141 -5.40 -14.21 9.22
CA PRO A 141 -6.34 -14.91 8.33
C PRO A 141 -6.79 -16.29 8.83
N SER A 142 -6.00 -16.92 9.72
CA SER A 142 -6.36 -18.20 10.34
C SER A 142 -7.40 -18.08 11.48
N ASN A 143 -7.84 -16.86 11.83
CA ASN A 143 -8.94 -16.58 12.77
C ASN A 143 -8.73 -17.14 14.18
N LEU A 144 -7.48 -17.16 14.66
CA LEU A 144 -7.12 -17.78 15.93
C LEU A 144 -7.89 -17.16 17.11
N ILE A 145 -8.23 -17.96 18.13
CA ILE A 145 -8.91 -17.49 19.34
C ILE A 145 -7.96 -16.65 20.23
N TYR A 146 -6.72 -17.09 20.34
CA TYR A 146 -5.63 -16.40 21.02
C TYR A 146 -4.49 -16.15 20.03
N PRO A 147 -3.57 -15.19 20.31
CA PRO A 147 -2.47 -14.88 19.39
C PRO A 147 -1.64 -16.10 18.96
N TRP A 148 -1.45 -17.05 19.87
CA TRP A 148 -0.65 -18.26 19.67
C TRP A 148 -1.45 -19.49 19.21
N GLY A 149 -2.78 -19.41 19.09
CA GLY A 149 -3.61 -20.55 18.70
C GLY A 149 -4.98 -20.62 19.34
N ASN A 150 -5.62 -21.79 19.25
CA ASN A 150 -7.01 -21.97 19.66
C ASN A 150 -7.20 -22.57 21.06
N ILE A 151 -6.12 -22.70 21.84
CA ILE A 151 -6.14 -23.30 23.18
C ILE A 151 -5.52 -22.29 24.17
N PRO A 152 -6.21 -21.96 25.28
CA PRO A 152 -5.65 -21.09 26.31
C PRO A 152 -4.37 -21.68 26.91
N SER A 153 -3.37 -20.83 27.17
CA SER A 153 -2.10 -21.24 27.76
C SER A 153 -1.63 -20.23 28.81
N LEU A 154 -1.53 -20.70 30.06
CA LEU A 154 -0.96 -19.90 31.16
C LEU A 154 0.54 -19.61 31.00
N GLN A 155 1.21 -20.18 29.99
CA GLN A 155 2.62 -19.92 29.69
C GLN A 155 2.81 -18.86 28.61
N ASN A 156 1.71 -18.32 28.06
CA ASN A 156 1.76 -17.46 26.88
C ASN A 156 1.22 -16.05 27.16
N SER A 157 0.75 -15.74 28.37
CA SER A 157 0.19 -14.43 28.70
C SER A 157 0.27 -14.12 30.20
N ALA A 158 0.24 -12.84 30.55
CA ALA A 158 0.06 -12.42 31.95
C ALA A 158 -1.43 -12.33 32.30
N ASN A 159 -1.90 -13.13 33.25
CA ASN A 159 -3.31 -13.21 33.63
C ASN A 159 -3.44 -13.44 35.15
N SER A 160 -4.67 -13.42 35.68
CA SER A 160 -4.91 -13.49 37.13
C SER A 160 -4.41 -14.79 37.79
N GLU A 161 -4.23 -15.84 37.01
CA GLU A 161 -3.84 -17.17 37.49
C GLU A 161 -2.32 -17.34 37.60
N ASN A 162 -1.52 -16.49 36.93
CA ASN A 162 -0.06 -16.59 36.92
C ASN A 162 0.69 -15.29 37.29
N SER A 163 0.02 -14.14 37.30
CA SER A 163 0.65 -12.83 37.48
C SER A 163 0.52 -12.26 38.89
N ASN A 164 -0.27 -12.91 39.77
CA ASN A 164 -0.74 -12.34 41.04
C ASN A 164 -1.49 -11.00 40.87
N ASN A 165 -2.23 -10.83 39.77
CA ASN A 165 -2.97 -9.61 39.44
C ASN A 165 -2.07 -8.38 39.24
N GLN A 166 -0.86 -8.57 38.71
CA GLN A 166 0.12 -7.51 38.45
C GLN A 166 0.60 -7.56 37.00
N THR A 167 0.92 -6.40 36.43
CA THR A 167 1.61 -6.37 35.13
C THR A 167 3.00 -6.98 35.26
N VAL A 168 3.50 -7.50 34.16
CA VAL A 168 4.84 -8.06 34.04
C VAL A 168 5.62 -7.28 32.98
N PRO A 169 6.97 -7.36 32.99
CA PRO A 169 7.74 -6.73 31.93
C PRO A 169 7.31 -7.23 30.55
N VAL A 170 7.21 -6.33 29.58
CA VAL A 170 6.87 -6.71 28.21
C VAL A 170 7.86 -7.76 27.66
N GLY A 171 7.36 -8.68 26.84
CA GLY A 171 8.14 -9.79 26.30
C GLY A 171 8.50 -10.87 27.32
N THR A 172 7.82 -10.92 28.47
CA THR A 172 7.96 -12.03 29.43
C THR A 172 7.50 -13.37 28.83
N PHE A 173 6.54 -13.33 27.89
CA PHE A 173 5.91 -14.50 27.29
C PHE A 173 6.11 -14.57 25.76
N PRO A 174 7.34 -14.86 25.27
CA PRO A 174 7.61 -14.89 23.83
C PRO A 174 6.87 -16.01 23.09
N SER A 175 6.44 -17.06 23.78
CA SER A 175 5.56 -18.10 23.20
C SER A 175 4.11 -17.64 23.02
N GLY A 176 3.78 -16.44 23.49
CA GLY A 176 2.50 -15.77 23.27
C GLY A 176 2.47 -14.84 22.07
N ALA A 177 3.54 -14.78 21.27
CA ALA A 177 3.57 -13.98 20.06
C ALA A 177 2.46 -14.40 19.07
N SER A 178 1.89 -13.39 18.41
CA SER A 178 1.00 -13.56 17.26
C SER A 178 1.76 -14.01 16.00
N TRP A 179 1.01 -14.27 14.94
CA TRP A 179 1.54 -14.66 13.63
C TRP A 179 2.43 -13.60 12.96
N VAL A 180 2.28 -12.32 13.32
CA VAL A 180 3.16 -11.22 12.87
C VAL A 180 4.32 -10.96 13.83
N GLY A 181 4.37 -11.65 14.97
CA GLY A 181 5.41 -11.49 15.98
C GLY A 181 5.12 -10.43 17.05
N ALA A 182 3.96 -9.79 17.03
CA ALA A 182 3.51 -8.93 18.13
C ALA A 182 3.22 -9.78 19.37
N GLU A 183 3.79 -9.39 20.50
CA GLU A 183 3.68 -10.06 21.80
C GLU A 183 2.71 -9.29 22.71
N ASP A 184 2.34 -9.94 23.82
CA ASP A 184 1.48 -9.39 24.88
C ASP A 184 0.07 -8.94 24.42
N LEU A 185 -0.38 -9.35 23.22
CA LEU A 185 -1.75 -9.11 22.71
C LEU A 185 -2.85 -9.89 23.47
N SER A 186 -2.51 -10.55 24.57
CA SER A 186 -3.46 -11.23 25.46
C SER A 186 -2.97 -11.07 26.89
N GLY A 187 -3.76 -10.41 27.73
CA GLY A 187 -3.43 -10.18 29.14
C GLY A 187 -2.51 -8.97 29.33
N ASN A 188 -1.80 -8.94 30.46
CA ASN A 188 -0.96 -7.82 30.92
C ASN A 188 -1.75 -6.51 31.11
N VAL A 189 -2.00 -5.71 30.09
CA VAL A 189 -2.93 -4.57 30.16
C VAL A 189 -3.97 -4.59 29.03
N TRP A 190 -5.16 -4.05 29.32
CA TRP A 190 -6.09 -3.67 28.26
C TRP A 190 -5.46 -2.59 27.39
N GLU A 191 -5.66 -2.65 26.09
CA GLU A 191 -5.03 -1.71 25.16
C GLU A 191 -6.05 -0.80 24.49
N TRP A 192 -5.83 0.51 24.60
CA TRP A 192 -6.58 1.51 23.83
C TRP A 192 -6.44 1.29 22.32
N THR A 193 -7.56 1.38 21.62
CA THR A 193 -7.64 1.47 20.16
C THR A 193 -8.25 2.82 19.77
N SER A 194 -8.11 3.25 18.51
CA SER A 194 -8.75 4.48 18.02
C SER A 194 -10.27 4.38 17.97
N SER A 195 -10.83 3.18 17.84
CA SER A 195 -12.24 2.97 17.52
C SER A 195 -13.18 3.37 18.66
N ILE A 196 -14.25 4.08 18.31
CA ILE A 196 -15.43 4.28 19.16
C ILE A 196 -16.15 2.94 19.31
N TYR A 197 -16.61 2.66 20.52
CA TYR A 197 -17.35 1.44 20.82
C TYR A 197 -18.76 1.50 20.23
N LEU A 198 -18.90 0.95 19.02
CA LEU A 198 -20.17 0.77 18.30
C LEU A 198 -20.57 -0.72 18.17
N PRO A 199 -21.85 -1.01 17.90
CA PRO A 199 -22.34 -2.37 17.68
C PRO A 199 -21.65 -3.08 16.51
N TYR A 200 -21.55 -4.41 16.58
CA TYR A 200 -21.10 -5.24 15.47
C TYR A 200 -22.21 -5.45 14.41
N PRO A 201 -21.84 -5.75 13.14
CA PRO A 201 -20.49 -5.95 12.64
C PRO A 201 -19.63 -4.66 12.61
N TYR A 202 -18.32 -4.82 12.51
CA TYR A 202 -17.41 -3.71 12.27
C TYR A 202 -17.65 -3.14 10.87
N ASP A 203 -17.72 -1.82 10.80
CA ASP A 203 -17.87 -1.04 9.58
C ASP A 203 -16.96 0.18 9.72
N SER A 204 -15.95 0.32 8.86
CA SER A 204 -15.02 1.45 8.90
C SER A 204 -15.70 2.79 8.63
N GLU A 205 -16.85 2.76 7.93
CA GLU A 205 -17.53 3.95 7.43
C GLU A 205 -18.63 4.47 8.38
N ASP A 206 -18.88 3.80 9.50
CA ASP A 206 -19.93 4.22 10.44
C ASP A 206 -19.50 5.35 11.39
N GLY A 207 -18.31 5.89 11.17
CA GLY A 207 -17.73 6.98 11.95
C GLY A 207 -17.01 6.52 13.22
N ARG A 208 -16.85 5.20 13.46
CA ARG A 208 -16.12 4.69 14.63
C ARG A 208 -14.67 5.17 14.71
N GLU A 209 -14.04 5.52 13.60
CA GLU A 209 -12.66 6.04 13.60
C GLU A 209 -12.57 7.56 13.76
N ASN A 210 -13.66 8.24 14.13
CA ASN A 210 -13.65 9.67 14.41
C ASN A 210 -12.84 9.98 15.69
N ALA A 211 -11.62 10.49 15.54
CA ALA A 211 -10.74 10.87 16.64
C ALA A 211 -11.21 12.10 17.43
N GLU A 212 -12.06 12.95 16.84
CA GLU A 212 -12.51 14.22 17.44
C GLU A 212 -13.64 14.05 18.47
N ASP A 213 -14.29 12.88 18.52
CA ASP A 213 -15.30 12.60 19.53
C ASP A 213 -14.66 12.27 20.89
N ALA A 214 -14.37 13.32 21.66
CA ALA A 214 -13.72 13.22 22.95
C ALA A 214 -14.59 12.57 24.05
N GLU A 215 -15.90 12.51 23.87
CA GLU A 215 -16.87 11.98 24.85
C GLU A 215 -17.23 10.52 24.58
N ALA A 216 -16.84 9.99 23.41
CA ALA A 216 -17.08 8.61 23.04
C ALA A 216 -16.41 7.62 23.99
N LEU A 217 -17.09 6.49 24.21
CA LEU A 217 -16.44 5.31 24.77
C LEU A 217 -15.51 4.72 23.70
N ARG A 218 -14.25 4.48 24.04
CA ARG A 218 -13.26 3.91 23.12
C ARG A 218 -13.04 2.44 23.43
N VAL A 219 -12.82 1.65 22.38
CA VAL A 219 -12.63 0.21 22.48
C VAL A 219 -11.28 -0.11 23.12
N LEU A 220 -11.30 -1.09 24.01
CA LEU A 220 -10.17 -1.74 24.64
C LEU A 220 -10.09 -3.20 24.21
N ARG A 221 -8.89 -3.70 23.93
CA ARG A 221 -8.64 -5.08 23.49
C ARG A 221 -7.63 -5.82 24.38
N GLY A 222 -7.58 -7.15 24.25
CA GLY A 222 -6.52 -8.02 24.81
C GLY A 222 -6.73 -8.55 26.22
N GLY A 223 -7.56 -7.91 27.05
CA GLY A 223 -7.65 -8.28 28.46
C GLY A 223 -6.47 -7.77 29.28
N ALA A 224 -6.49 -7.97 30.60
CA ALA A 224 -5.42 -7.53 31.49
C ALA A 224 -4.96 -8.63 32.45
N ALA A 225 -3.89 -8.36 33.20
CA ALA A 225 -3.30 -9.25 34.20
C ALA A 225 -4.27 -9.69 35.32
N THR A 226 -5.44 -9.07 35.44
CA THR A 226 -6.50 -9.40 36.41
C THR A 226 -7.63 -10.25 35.84
N ASN A 227 -7.65 -10.48 34.53
CA ASN A 227 -8.62 -11.34 33.87
C ASN A 227 -8.18 -12.81 33.99
N PHE A 228 -9.14 -13.74 33.97
CA PHE A 228 -8.85 -15.17 33.77
C PHE A 228 -8.39 -15.40 32.33
N ILE A 229 -7.60 -16.45 32.08
CA ILE A 229 -7.11 -16.75 30.71
C ILE A 229 -8.23 -16.93 29.69
N ASP A 230 -9.39 -17.41 30.14
CA ASP A 230 -10.58 -17.60 29.30
C ASP A 230 -11.27 -16.27 28.91
N LEU A 231 -10.76 -15.12 29.38
CA LEU A 231 -11.25 -13.77 29.07
C LEU A 231 -10.19 -12.90 28.38
N THR A 232 -9.04 -13.45 27.98
CA THR A 232 -8.00 -12.72 27.25
C THR A 232 -7.91 -13.17 25.77
N TYR A 233 -9.01 -13.72 25.23
CA TYR A 233 -9.10 -14.09 23.83
C TYR A 233 -9.20 -12.84 22.94
N SER A 234 -8.74 -12.95 21.69
CA SER A 234 -8.48 -11.81 20.81
C SER A 234 -9.73 -11.06 20.36
N THR A 235 -10.90 -11.70 20.38
CA THR A 235 -12.18 -11.01 20.09
C THR A 235 -12.72 -10.23 21.27
N ASN A 236 -12.21 -10.41 22.49
CA ASN A 236 -12.80 -9.79 23.66
C ASN A 236 -12.69 -8.25 23.57
N ARG A 237 -13.82 -7.57 23.71
CA ARG A 237 -13.92 -6.12 23.66
C ARG A 237 -14.38 -5.59 24.98
N PHE A 238 -13.82 -4.45 25.35
CA PHE A 238 -14.30 -3.66 26.46
C PHE A 238 -14.30 -2.19 26.06
N ALA A 239 -14.98 -1.34 26.84
CA ALA A 239 -15.04 0.08 26.51
C ALA A 239 -14.97 0.96 27.75
N ARG A 240 -14.30 2.10 27.60
CA ARG A 240 -14.07 3.08 28.67
C ARG A 240 -14.17 4.49 28.12
N ALA A 241 -14.48 5.44 29.01
CA ALA A 241 -14.47 6.86 28.66
C ALA A 241 -13.05 7.30 28.32
N ALA A 242 -12.91 8.08 27.26
CA ALA A 242 -11.61 8.47 26.72
C ALA A 242 -10.79 9.34 27.69
N ASP A 243 -11.46 10.19 28.48
CA ASP A 243 -10.87 11.24 29.33
C ASP A 243 -10.15 10.76 30.60
N THR A 244 -10.23 9.46 30.92
CA THR A 244 -9.81 8.93 32.21
C THR A 244 -8.74 7.85 32.05
N GLY A 245 -7.63 7.99 32.78
CA GLY A 245 -6.62 6.93 32.91
C GLY A 245 -7.06 5.86 33.91
N TYR A 246 -7.24 4.63 33.44
CA TYR A 246 -7.63 3.49 34.27
C TYR A 246 -6.44 2.57 34.57
N PRO A 247 -6.27 2.08 35.81
CA PRO A 247 -5.30 1.04 36.10
C PRO A 247 -5.52 -0.19 35.22
N LEU A 248 -4.43 -0.79 34.77
CA LEU A 248 -4.41 -1.90 33.81
C LEU A 248 -4.97 -1.56 32.42
N THR A 249 -5.06 -0.28 32.07
CA THR A 249 -5.31 0.18 30.71
C THR A 249 -4.09 0.92 30.21
N GLY A 250 -3.39 0.31 29.25
CA GLY A 250 -2.28 0.87 28.50
C GLY A 250 -2.62 0.92 27.01
N PHE A 251 -1.61 0.79 26.15
CA PHE A 251 -1.77 0.94 24.72
C PHE A 251 -0.51 0.49 23.96
N ARG A 252 -0.67 0.33 22.65
CA ARG A 252 0.40 0.22 21.66
C ARG A 252 0.14 1.18 20.51
N CYS A 253 1.18 1.55 19.76
CA CYS A 253 1.06 2.42 18.59
C CYS A 253 1.11 1.60 17.29
N ALA A 254 0.50 2.15 16.25
CA ALA A 254 0.50 1.64 14.89
C ALA A 254 0.74 2.80 13.90
N ALA A 255 1.17 2.46 12.69
CA ALA A 255 1.27 3.40 11.58
C ALA A 255 1.03 2.66 10.27
N ASN A 256 0.59 3.37 9.23
CA ASN A 256 0.56 2.78 7.90
C ASN A 256 1.99 2.40 7.51
N ALA A 257 2.15 1.26 6.84
CA ALA A 257 3.44 0.77 6.35
C ALA A 257 3.52 0.83 4.83
N GLU A 258 2.59 1.55 4.20
CA GLU A 258 2.81 2.08 2.87
C GLU A 258 4.17 2.80 2.88
N PRO A 259 4.97 2.65 1.81
CA PRO A 259 6.01 3.63 1.57
C PRO A 259 5.32 4.99 1.69
N PRO A 260 5.88 5.97 2.45
CA PRO A 260 5.28 7.29 2.45
C PRO A 260 5.01 7.66 0.99
N PRO A 261 3.83 8.25 0.66
CA PRO A 261 3.64 8.78 -0.68
C PRO A 261 4.90 9.59 -0.94
N LEU A 262 5.60 9.25 -2.01
CA LEU A 262 6.80 9.96 -2.39
C LEU A 262 6.33 11.40 -2.69
N ILE A 263 6.24 12.24 -1.67
CA ILE A 263 6.21 13.69 -1.79
C ILE A 263 7.64 14.01 -2.14
N ILE A 264 7.97 13.78 -3.41
CA ILE A 264 9.25 14.13 -3.96
C ILE A 264 9.27 15.66 -3.91
N ASP A 265 10.08 16.20 -3.01
CA ASP A 265 10.55 17.57 -3.10
C ASP A 265 11.55 17.61 -4.26
N PHE A 266 11.05 17.93 -5.46
CA PHE A 266 11.82 17.88 -6.72
C PHE A 266 12.97 18.89 -6.79
N GLU A 267 13.12 19.78 -5.83
CA GLU A 267 14.25 20.71 -5.82
C GLU A 267 15.59 20.02 -5.47
N ASP A 268 15.60 18.80 -4.89
CA ASP A 268 16.82 18.24 -4.30
C ASP A 268 17.28 16.82 -4.69
N LEU A 269 16.62 16.02 -5.57
CA LEU A 269 17.22 14.73 -5.99
C LEU A 269 17.00 14.28 -7.45
N PRO A 270 18.03 13.69 -8.09
CA PRO A 270 17.90 12.88 -9.29
C PRO A 270 17.41 11.49 -8.88
N TRP A 271 16.13 11.20 -9.05
CA TRP A 271 15.69 9.81 -9.06
C TRP A 271 16.18 9.19 -10.38
N GLU A 272 16.83 8.02 -10.31
CA GLU A 272 17.21 7.28 -11.52
C GLU A 272 15.99 6.49 -12.00
N ILE A 273 15.78 6.45 -13.31
CA ILE A 273 14.76 5.58 -13.91
C ILE A 273 15.13 4.13 -13.61
N GLU A 274 14.36 3.50 -12.73
CA GLU A 274 14.49 2.08 -12.43
C GLU A 274 13.69 1.26 -13.43
N ILE A 275 14.40 0.43 -14.19
CA ILE A 275 13.80 -0.58 -15.07
C ILE A 275 13.99 -1.93 -14.42
N GLN A 276 12.88 -2.59 -14.13
CA GLN A 276 12.85 -3.90 -13.52
C GLN A 276 12.22 -4.90 -14.47
N ASN A 277 12.70 -6.14 -14.45
CA ASN A 277 12.07 -7.21 -15.22
C ASN A 277 11.03 -7.90 -14.33
N ILE A 278 9.76 -7.57 -14.51
CA ILE A 278 8.63 -8.11 -13.74
C ILE A 278 7.83 -9.03 -14.65
N SER A 279 7.67 -10.29 -14.24
CA SER A 279 6.96 -11.32 -15.01
C SER A 279 7.48 -11.51 -16.46
N GLY A 280 8.75 -11.19 -16.72
CA GLY A 280 9.35 -11.27 -18.06
C GLY A 280 9.23 -10.00 -18.91
N PHE A 281 8.75 -8.89 -18.33
CA PHE A 281 8.54 -7.61 -19.01
C PHE A 281 9.40 -6.52 -18.38
N ASP A 282 9.96 -5.64 -19.21
CA ASP A 282 10.66 -4.46 -18.71
C ASP A 282 9.62 -3.43 -18.28
N MET A 283 9.51 -3.21 -16.98
CA MET A 283 8.60 -2.24 -16.36
C MET A 283 9.41 -1.13 -15.70
N VAL A 284 8.87 0.08 -15.72
CA VAL A 284 9.40 1.23 -14.98
C VAL A 284 8.58 1.45 -13.72
N THR A 285 9.26 1.83 -12.64
CA THR A 285 8.59 2.36 -11.45
C THR A 285 8.09 3.76 -11.76
N VAL A 286 6.79 3.98 -11.69
CA VAL A 286 6.17 5.30 -11.78
C VAL A 286 5.85 5.75 -10.34
N PRO A 287 6.55 6.77 -9.80
CA PRO A 287 6.27 7.28 -8.47
C PRO A 287 4.82 7.77 -8.35
N GLY A 288 4.19 7.57 -7.20
CA GLY A 288 2.91 8.20 -6.89
C GLY A 288 3.05 9.71 -6.77
N GLY A 289 1.95 10.44 -6.99
CA GLY A 289 1.94 11.90 -6.92
C GLY A 289 0.66 12.52 -7.44
N CYS A 290 0.52 13.83 -7.22
CA CYS A 290 -0.63 14.61 -7.66
C CYS A 290 -0.27 15.53 -8.83
N PHE A 291 -1.06 15.53 -9.90
CA PHE A 291 -0.82 16.34 -11.09
C PHE A 291 -2.10 16.97 -11.62
N PHE A 292 -1.96 17.96 -12.50
CA PHE A 292 -3.10 18.58 -13.17
C PHE A 292 -3.45 17.79 -14.43
N MET A 293 -4.52 17.00 -14.34
CA MET A 293 -5.07 16.21 -15.42
C MET A 293 -5.91 17.07 -16.37
N GLY A 294 -5.75 16.87 -17.68
CA GLY A 294 -6.43 17.62 -18.75
C GLY A 294 -5.61 18.74 -19.38
N SER A 295 -6.27 19.61 -20.16
CA SER A 295 -5.63 20.77 -20.78
C SER A 295 -6.59 21.92 -21.07
N ASP A 296 -6.28 23.11 -20.57
CA ASP A 296 -7.01 24.35 -20.88
C ASP A 296 -6.86 24.79 -22.35
N ASP A 297 -5.81 24.34 -23.03
CA ASP A 297 -5.56 24.55 -24.46
C ASP A 297 -5.98 23.33 -25.32
N GLY A 298 -6.54 22.31 -24.65
CA GLY A 298 -7.01 21.04 -25.21
C GLY A 298 -8.37 21.09 -25.90
N ASP A 299 -8.84 19.93 -26.36
CA ASP A 299 -10.22 19.76 -26.80
C ASP A 299 -11.22 19.87 -25.62
N ALA A 300 -12.52 19.96 -25.94
CA ALA A 300 -13.54 20.22 -24.93
C ALA A 300 -13.69 19.08 -23.91
N ASP A 301 -13.34 17.85 -24.28
CA ASP A 301 -13.36 16.66 -23.45
C ASP A 301 -12.06 16.45 -22.64
N GLU A 302 -11.09 17.36 -22.77
CA GLU A 302 -9.89 17.44 -21.93
C GLU A 302 -10.03 18.48 -20.79
N ARG A 303 -11.22 19.07 -20.61
CA ARG A 303 -11.49 20.19 -19.69
C ARG A 303 -12.65 19.92 -18.73
N PRO A 304 -12.63 20.46 -17.51
CA PRO A 304 -11.59 21.37 -16.97
C PRO A 304 -10.36 20.63 -16.48
N VAL A 305 -9.23 21.34 -16.42
CA VAL A 305 -8.04 20.86 -15.74
C VAL A 305 -8.35 20.64 -14.26
N THR A 306 -7.99 19.47 -13.72
CA THR A 306 -8.29 19.07 -12.34
C THR A 306 -7.09 18.39 -11.70
N GLU A 307 -6.82 18.68 -10.44
CA GLU A 307 -5.76 18.00 -9.68
C GLU A 307 -6.21 16.58 -9.34
N ILE A 308 -5.42 15.59 -9.74
CA ILE A 308 -5.65 14.16 -9.51
C ILE A 308 -4.39 13.57 -8.89
N CYS A 309 -4.55 12.73 -7.87
CA CYS A 309 -3.47 11.97 -7.27
C CYS A 309 -3.57 10.51 -7.70
N VAL A 310 -2.41 9.90 -7.96
CA VAL A 310 -2.29 8.46 -8.22
C VAL A 310 -1.23 7.88 -7.29
N ASP A 311 -1.45 6.64 -6.87
CA ASP A 311 -0.46 5.88 -6.09
C ASP A 311 0.74 5.53 -6.97
N ALA A 312 1.81 5.01 -6.34
CA ALA A 312 2.92 4.45 -7.10
C ALA A 312 2.48 3.16 -7.80
N PHE A 313 3.01 2.90 -8.99
CA PHE A 313 2.74 1.67 -9.74
C PHE A 313 3.90 1.33 -10.67
N TYR A 314 3.99 0.07 -11.08
CA TYR A 314 4.84 -0.35 -12.18
C TYR A 314 4.07 -0.22 -13.49
N MET A 315 4.71 0.30 -14.53
CA MET A 315 4.13 0.37 -15.89
C MET A 315 5.09 -0.24 -16.91
N ASP A 316 4.56 -0.98 -17.89
CA ASP A 316 5.40 -1.45 -18.99
C ASP A 316 6.11 -0.28 -19.66
N ARG A 317 7.42 -0.42 -19.86
CA ARG A 317 8.27 0.61 -20.45
C ARG A 317 7.79 1.00 -21.85
N TYR A 318 7.20 0.06 -22.58
CA TYR A 318 6.66 0.24 -23.93
C TYR A 318 5.42 -0.64 -24.11
N GLU A 319 4.70 -0.47 -25.21
CA GLU A 319 3.49 -1.24 -25.51
C GLU A 319 3.79 -2.75 -25.60
N VAL A 320 2.82 -3.59 -25.25
CA VAL A 320 2.96 -5.04 -25.37
C VAL A 320 3.24 -5.40 -26.83
N SER A 321 4.34 -6.08 -27.09
CA SER A 321 4.73 -6.50 -28.44
C SER A 321 4.04 -7.80 -28.87
N ASN A 322 4.04 -8.09 -30.18
CA ASN A 322 3.50 -9.34 -30.72
C ASN A 322 4.13 -10.59 -30.10
N SER A 323 5.45 -10.57 -29.85
CA SER A 323 6.17 -11.69 -29.24
C SER A 323 5.76 -11.92 -27.79
N GLN A 324 5.57 -10.84 -27.03
CA GLN A 324 5.07 -10.88 -25.66
C GLN A 324 3.63 -11.37 -25.59
N TYR A 325 2.78 -10.93 -26.52
CA TYR A 325 1.39 -11.37 -26.60
C TYR A 325 1.24 -12.84 -27.04
N GLY A 326 2.18 -13.33 -27.86
CA GLY A 326 2.17 -14.69 -28.41
C GLY A 326 1.47 -14.83 -29.77
N SER A 327 1.00 -13.72 -30.35
CA SER A 327 0.46 -13.68 -31.71
C SER A 327 0.61 -12.30 -32.34
N ALA A 328 0.66 -12.25 -33.67
CA ALA A 328 0.78 -11.00 -34.41
C ALA A 328 -0.57 -10.32 -34.68
N GLY A 329 -0.58 -8.98 -34.70
CA GLY A 329 -1.64 -8.18 -35.29
C GLY A 329 -1.53 -8.05 -36.82
N ARG A 330 -2.02 -6.93 -37.35
CA ARG A 330 -1.80 -6.51 -38.74
C ARG A 330 -0.31 -6.39 -39.06
N PHE A 331 0.48 -5.80 -38.17
CA PHE A 331 1.92 -5.65 -38.32
C PHE A 331 2.62 -6.81 -37.62
N THR A 332 3.39 -7.60 -38.36
CA THR A 332 3.76 -8.96 -37.93
C THR A 332 5.16 -9.11 -37.34
N GLY A 333 5.91 -8.02 -37.13
CA GLY A 333 7.23 -8.08 -36.51
C GLY A 333 7.13 -8.42 -35.02
N ASP A 334 8.03 -9.27 -34.53
CA ASP A 334 8.03 -9.76 -33.14
C ASP A 334 8.02 -8.63 -32.09
N ASN A 335 8.75 -7.55 -32.37
CA ASN A 335 8.86 -6.37 -31.50
C ASN A 335 7.93 -5.22 -31.91
N GLN A 336 7.03 -5.41 -32.88
CA GLN A 336 6.00 -4.41 -33.16
C GLN A 336 4.90 -4.51 -32.09
N PRO A 337 4.25 -3.38 -31.74
CA PRO A 337 3.18 -3.37 -30.76
C PRO A 337 2.04 -4.28 -31.22
N ARG A 338 1.45 -5.00 -30.28
CA ARG A 338 0.26 -5.81 -30.48
C ARG A 338 -0.95 -4.88 -30.60
N GLU A 339 -1.37 -4.63 -31.83
CA GLU A 339 -2.61 -3.92 -32.19
C GLU A 339 -3.70 -4.86 -32.72
N THR A 340 -4.89 -4.39 -33.09
CA THR A 340 -6.03 -5.26 -33.48
C THR A 340 -6.32 -6.24 -32.35
N VAL A 341 -6.56 -5.66 -31.16
CA VAL A 341 -6.91 -6.36 -29.93
C VAL A 341 -8.07 -5.60 -29.28
N SER A 342 -9.09 -6.33 -28.83
CA SER A 342 -10.22 -5.74 -28.11
C SER A 342 -9.76 -5.29 -26.73
N TRP A 343 -10.53 -4.39 -26.10
CA TRP A 343 -10.27 -4.01 -24.71
C TRP A 343 -10.31 -5.23 -23.78
N PHE A 344 -11.25 -6.16 -24.01
CA PHE A 344 -11.38 -7.38 -23.19
C PHE A 344 -10.16 -8.28 -23.29
N ASP A 345 -9.62 -8.47 -24.50
CA ASP A 345 -8.43 -9.29 -24.71
C ASP A 345 -7.18 -8.63 -24.11
N ALA A 346 -7.06 -7.31 -24.25
CA ALA A 346 -5.98 -6.54 -23.64
C ALA A 346 -6.03 -6.61 -22.10
N GLN A 347 -7.20 -6.41 -21.51
CA GLN A 347 -7.43 -6.54 -20.08
C GLN A 347 -7.13 -7.97 -19.59
N SER A 348 -7.65 -8.98 -20.27
CA SER A 348 -7.39 -10.40 -19.94
C SER A 348 -5.90 -10.75 -20.01
N PHE A 349 -5.17 -10.17 -20.98
CA PHE A 349 -3.73 -10.34 -21.07
C PHE A 349 -3.01 -9.74 -19.87
N CYS A 350 -3.35 -8.49 -19.49
CA CYS A 350 -2.77 -7.86 -18.31
C CYS A 350 -3.08 -8.64 -17.03
N GLU A 351 -4.31 -9.14 -16.86
CA GLU A 351 -4.68 -9.98 -15.72
C GLU A 351 -3.88 -11.28 -15.67
N SER A 352 -3.63 -11.90 -16.82
CA SER A 352 -2.88 -13.16 -16.89
C SER A 352 -1.43 -13.05 -16.41
N ARG A 353 -0.87 -11.83 -16.38
CA ARG A 353 0.46 -11.52 -15.85
C ARG A 353 0.44 -10.87 -14.46
N GLY A 354 -0.71 -10.90 -13.79
CA GLY A 354 -0.89 -10.33 -12.45
C GLY A 354 -1.04 -8.81 -12.41
N GLY A 355 -1.38 -8.19 -13.54
CA GLY A 355 -1.58 -6.75 -13.65
C GLY A 355 -2.96 -6.38 -14.21
N ARG A 356 -3.09 -5.14 -14.68
CA ARG A 356 -4.30 -4.60 -15.30
C ARG A 356 -3.94 -3.58 -16.38
N LEU A 357 -4.92 -3.12 -17.16
CA LEU A 357 -4.73 -1.90 -17.96
C LEU A 357 -4.57 -0.69 -17.01
N PRO A 358 -3.76 0.32 -17.38
CA PRO A 358 -3.68 1.57 -16.62
C PRO A 358 -5.02 2.28 -16.61
N THR A 359 -5.34 2.99 -15.53
CA THR A 359 -6.39 4.00 -15.55
C THR A 359 -5.99 5.14 -16.49
N GLU A 360 -6.97 5.93 -16.91
CA GLU A 360 -6.74 7.13 -17.68
C GLU A 360 -5.84 8.13 -16.92
N ALA A 361 -6.02 8.24 -15.59
CA ALA A 361 -5.22 9.10 -14.74
C ALA A 361 -3.76 8.61 -14.64
N GLU A 362 -3.54 7.31 -14.45
CA GLU A 362 -2.20 6.70 -14.41
C GLU A 362 -1.45 6.85 -15.73
N TRP A 363 -2.14 6.59 -16.84
CA TRP A 363 -1.55 6.77 -18.17
C TRP A 363 -1.10 8.21 -18.38
N GLU A 364 -1.97 9.16 -18.03
CA GLU A 364 -1.69 10.58 -18.18
C GLU A 364 -0.54 11.01 -17.27
N TRP A 365 -0.57 10.64 -15.99
CA TRP A 365 0.52 10.90 -15.04
C TRP A 365 1.86 10.39 -15.56
N ALA A 366 1.91 9.13 -15.99
CA ALA A 366 3.11 8.50 -16.53
C ALA A 366 3.64 9.23 -17.78
N ALA A 367 2.75 9.82 -18.60
CA ALA A 367 3.14 10.63 -19.74
C ALA A 367 3.68 12.01 -19.33
N ARG A 368 2.96 12.78 -18.49
CA ARG A 368 3.22 14.21 -18.31
C ARG A 368 3.91 14.63 -17.02
N GLY A 369 3.73 13.88 -15.94
CA GLY A 369 4.34 14.18 -14.63
C GLY A 369 3.92 15.53 -14.04
N LEU A 370 4.61 15.95 -12.99
CA LEU A 370 4.27 17.15 -12.20
C LEU A 370 4.47 18.47 -12.92
N GLU A 371 5.40 18.51 -13.87
CA GLU A 371 5.60 19.68 -14.70
C GLU A 371 4.43 19.89 -15.68
N ASN A 372 3.45 18.99 -15.68
CA ASN A 372 2.27 18.99 -16.54
C ASN A 372 2.67 19.11 -18.01
N ASN A 373 3.68 18.34 -18.40
CA ASN A 373 4.26 18.43 -19.73
C ASN A 373 3.20 18.23 -20.82
N ILE A 374 3.30 19.04 -21.89
CA ILE A 374 2.40 18.92 -23.04
C ILE A 374 2.64 17.59 -23.77
N TYR A 375 3.90 17.17 -23.90
CA TYR A 375 4.33 15.91 -24.49
C TYR A 375 5.14 15.10 -23.48
N PRO A 376 5.33 13.78 -23.67
CA PRO A 376 6.07 12.96 -22.73
C PRO A 376 7.47 13.50 -22.38
N TRP A 377 8.19 14.00 -23.39
CA TRP A 377 9.55 14.53 -23.26
C TRP A 377 9.62 16.02 -22.87
N GLY A 378 8.49 16.68 -22.60
CA GLY A 378 8.46 18.10 -22.23
C GLY A 378 7.47 18.94 -23.03
N ASN A 379 7.65 20.26 -22.98
CA ASN A 379 6.69 21.22 -23.54
C ASN A 379 6.96 21.61 -25.00
N ASP A 380 8.18 21.38 -25.49
CA ASP A 380 8.54 21.68 -26.87
C ASP A 380 8.18 20.53 -27.81
N PHE A 381 7.51 20.84 -28.90
CA PHE A 381 7.16 19.85 -29.91
C PHE A 381 8.41 19.39 -30.70
N VAL A 382 8.71 18.09 -30.65
CA VAL A 382 9.83 17.47 -31.37
C VAL A 382 9.33 16.27 -32.18
N ARG A 383 9.24 16.41 -33.51
CA ARG A 383 8.60 15.42 -34.40
C ARG A 383 9.39 14.11 -34.59
N GLU A 384 10.64 14.11 -34.12
CA GLU A 384 11.56 12.98 -34.22
C GLU A 384 11.47 12.03 -33.00
N LEU A 385 10.74 12.41 -31.95
CA LEU A 385 10.66 11.67 -30.67
C LEU A 385 9.48 10.70 -30.56
N PHE A 386 8.65 10.57 -31.60
CA PHE A 386 7.52 9.64 -31.62
C PHE A 386 7.23 9.13 -33.02
N ILE A 387 6.45 8.06 -33.12
CA ILE A 387 6.06 7.45 -34.40
C ILE A 387 4.67 7.95 -34.80
N TRP A 388 4.56 8.60 -35.96
CA TRP A 388 3.33 9.23 -36.44
C TRP A 388 3.25 9.18 -37.97
N GLN A 389 2.17 9.70 -38.56
CA GLN A 389 1.92 9.58 -40.00
C GLN A 389 3.09 10.03 -40.88
N GLY A 390 3.83 11.06 -40.45
CA GLY A 390 4.91 11.65 -41.22
C GLY A 390 6.23 10.87 -41.23
N ASN A 391 6.46 9.96 -40.27
CA ASN A 391 7.70 9.18 -40.19
C ASN A 391 7.49 7.65 -40.15
N SER A 392 6.26 7.18 -39.96
CA SER A 392 5.95 5.75 -39.81
C SER A 392 6.06 4.93 -41.08
N GLY A 393 5.96 5.58 -42.25
CA GLY A 393 5.84 4.88 -43.53
C GLY A 393 4.54 4.07 -43.67
N GLY A 394 3.53 4.35 -42.84
CA GLY A 394 2.23 3.67 -42.86
C GLY A 394 2.19 2.36 -42.06
N GLN A 395 3.11 2.16 -41.11
CA GLN A 395 3.15 1.00 -40.22
C GLN A 395 3.67 1.35 -38.82
N THR A 396 3.44 0.47 -37.85
CA THR A 396 4.06 0.60 -36.52
C THR A 396 5.58 0.38 -36.58
N ALA A 397 6.32 0.96 -35.64
CA ALA A 397 7.74 0.68 -35.45
C ALA A 397 7.93 -0.41 -34.39
N ASN A 398 9.16 -0.91 -34.26
CA ASN A 398 9.48 -1.74 -33.10
C ASN A 398 9.43 -0.87 -31.83
N VAL A 399 8.91 -1.43 -30.76
CA VAL A 399 8.97 -0.85 -29.42
C VAL A 399 10.43 -0.63 -28.98
N GLY A 400 10.67 0.38 -28.15
CA GLY A 400 12.01 0.66 -27.63
C GLY A 400 12.98 1.32 -28.63
N THR A 401 12.49 1.84 -29.75
CA THR A 401 13.33 2.43 -30.82
C THR A 401 13.54 3.94 -30.70
N LEU A 402 12.79 4.61 -29.80
CA LEU A 402 12.83 6.06 -29.60
C LEU A 402 12.99 6.41 -28.10
N PRO A 403 14.11 6.02 -27.46
CA PRO A 403 14.31 6.26 -26.02
C PRO A 403 14.37 7.75 -25.65
N ASP A 404 14.81 8.62 -26.57
CA ASP A 404 14.82 10.07 -26.34
C ASP A 404 13.41 10.68 -26.27
N GLY A 405 12.38 9.93 -26.68
CA GLY A 405 10.97 10.30 -26.57
C GLY A 405 10.27 9.76 -25.32
N ALA A 406 11.02 9.19 -24.38
CA ALA A 406 10.49 8.70 -23.12
C ALA A 406 9.89 9.84 -22.30
N SER A 407 8.92 9.49 -21.46
CA SER A 407 8.35 10.39 -20.46
C SER A 407 9.34 10.70 -19.34
N TRP A 408 8.94 11.61 -18.44
CA TRP A 408 9.66 11.86 -17.20
C TRP A 408 9.95 10.55 -16.44
N ALA A 409 8.99 9.62 -16.40
CA ALA A 409 9.05 8.29 -15.75
C ALA A 409 9.87 7.23 -16.54
N GLY A 410 10.43 7.57 -17.70
CA GLY A 410 11.14 6.61 -18.56
C GLY A 410 10.22 5.73 -19.43
N VAL A 411 8.93 6.09 -19.53
CA VAL A 411 7.95 5.35 -20.33
C VAL A 411 8.04 5.79 -21.80
N GLU A 412 8.32 4.86 -22.71
CA GLU A 412 8.48 5.12 -24.13
C GLU A 412 7.16 5.02 -24.91
N ASN A 413 7.14 5.65 -26.09
CA ASN A 413 6.08 5.58 -27.08
C ASN A 413 4.70 6.14 -26.67
N MET A 414 4.56 6.80 -25.52
CA MET A 414 3.30 7.40 -25.04
C MET A 414 2.63 8.39 -26.03
N ALA A 415 3.39 9.01 -26.95
CA ALA A 415 2.88 9.96 -27.93
C ALA A 415 2.80 9.40 -29.37
N GLY A 416 2.90 8.10 -29.60
CA GLY A 416 2.94 7.59 -30.97
C GLY A 416 2.97 6.07 -31.05
N ASN A 417 3.25 5.57 -32.25
CA ASN A 417 3.30 4.15 -32.59
C ASN A 417 1.90 3.51 -32.60
N VAL A 418 1.26 3.35 -31.45
CA VAL A 418 -0.17 3.03 -31.33
C VAL A 418 -0.79 3.87 -30.21
N SER A 419 -2.05 4.25 -30.37
CA SER A 419 -2.82 4.70 -29.22
C SER A 419 -3.12 3.51 -28.32
N GLU A 420 -3.48 3.75 -27.07
CA GLU A 420 -3.55 2.68 -26.07
C GLU A 420 -4.87 2.64 -25.33
N TRP A 421 -5.39 1.43 -25.15
CA TRP A 421 -6.51 1.17 -24.25
C TRP A 421 -6.14 1.52 -22.80
N THR A 422 -7.06 2.19 -22.08
CA THR A 422 -7.04 2.32 -20.62
C THR A 422 -8.20 1.54 -19.99
N SER A 423 -8.16 1.29 -18.68
CA SER A 423 -9.28 0.67 -17.95
C SER A 423 -10.50 1.59 -17.90
N SER A 424 -10.31 2.90 -17.88
CA SER A 424 -11.39 3.87 -17.62
C SER A 424 -12.47 3.89 -18.70
N ILE A 425 -13.73 3.83 -18.29
CA ILE A 425 -14.89 4.21 -19.09
C ILE A 425 -14.73 5.67 -19.53
N TYR A 426 -15.04 5.96 -20.78
CA TYR A 426 -15.03 7.32 -21.29
C TYR A 426 -16.23 8.11 -20.75
N LEU A 427 -15.97 8.90 -19.69
CA LEU A 427 -16.94 9.79 -19.05
C LEU A 427 -16.56 11.27 -19.22
N PRO A 428 -17.53 12.20 -19.08
CA PRO A 428 -17.27 13.63 -19.11
C PRO A 428 -16.25 14.07 -18.04
N TYR A 429 -15.46 15.08 -18.35
CA TYR A 429 -14.57 15.72 -17.39
C TYR A 429 -15.34 16.66 -16.42
N PRO A 430 -14.79 16.95 -15.23
CA PRO A 430 -13.46 16.57 -14.74
C PRO A 430 -13.31 15.06 -14.46
N TYR A 431 -12.06 14.60 -14.34
CA TYR A 431 -11.82 13.24 -13.87
C TYR A 431 -12.27 13.10 -12.41
N ASP A 432 -12.94 12.00 -12.10
CA ASP A 432 -13.43 11.64 -10.78
C ASP A 432 -13.27 10.12 -10.64
N SER A 433 -12.42 9.66 -9.72
CA SER A 433 -12.19 8.22 -9.50
C SER A 433 -13.44 7.51 -8.99
N GLU A 434 -14.36 8.23 -8.36
CA GLU A 434 -15.52 7.68 -7.66
C GLU A 434 -16.79 7.62 -8.52
N ASP A 435 -16.74 8.10 -9.76
CA ASP A 435 -17.91 8.12 -10.65
C ASP A 435 -18.21 6.79 -11.35
N GLY A 436 -17.46 5.74 -10.97
CA GLY A 436 -17.59 4.39 -11.50
C GLY A 436 -16.88 4.17 -12.82
N ARG A 437 -16.08 5.13 -13.32
CA ARG A 437 -15.29 4.96 -14.55
C ARG A 437 -14.33 3.78 -14.51
N GLU A 438 -13.89 3.33 -13.34
CA GLU A 438 -13.01 2.16 -13.21
C GLU A 438 -13.76 0.82 -13.06
N ASN A 439 -15.09 0.80 -13.31
CA ASN A 439 -15.84 -0.44 -13.33
C ASN A 439 -15.47 -1.31 -14.55
N LEU A 440 -14.77 -2.41 -14.30
CA LEU A 440 -14.32 -3.36 -15.34
C LEU A 440 -15.45 -4.21 -15.92
N GLU A 441 -16.56 -4.37 -15.20
CA GLU A 441 -17.73 -5.15 -15.65
C GLU A 441 -18.66 -4.36 -16.58
N ASP A 442 -18.44 -3.05 -16.73
CA ASP A 442 -19.21 -2.20 -17.63
C ASP A 442 -18.72 -2.33 -19.08
N ASN A 443 -19.63 -2.45 -20.04
CA ASN A 443 -19.29 -2.60 -21.45
C ASN A 443 -19.41 -1.28 -22.25
N SER A 444 -19.42 -0.15 -21.56
CA SER A 444 -19.39 1.18 -22.16
C SER A 444 -18.07 1.43 -22.88
N ARG A 445 -18.06 2.47 -23.72
CA ARG A 445 -16.85 2.90 -24.43
C ARG A 445 -15.74 3.21 -23.45
N ARG A 446 -14.53 2.76 -23.78
CA ARG A 446 -13.33 2.94 -22.97
C ARG A 446 -12.52 4.10 -23.51
N THR A 447 -11.76 4.74 -22.63
CA THR A 447 -10.85 5.78 -23.06
C THR A 447 -9.64 5.16 -23.76
N VAL A 448 -9.24 5.78 -24.85
CA VAL A 448 -7.99 5.53 -25.55
C VAL A 448 -7.12 6.76 -25.43
N ARG A 449 -5.83 6.57 -25.12
CA ARG A 449 -4.85 7.64 -24.91
C ARG A 449 -3.69 7.58 -25.90
N GLY A 450 -2.98 8.70 -26.04
CA GLY A 450 -1.81 8.82 -26.92
C GLY A 450 -2.17 8.92 -28.40
N GLY A 451 -1.23 8.61 -29.27
CA GLY A 451 -1.45 8.66 -30.72
C GLY A 451 -0.82 7.48 -31.46
N ALA A 452 -1.23 7.28 -32.70
CA ALA A 452 -0.82 6.14 -33.49
C ALA A 452 0.07 6.53 -34.68
N TYR A 453 0.68 5.53 -35.29
CA TYR A 453 1.50 5.65 -36.50
C TYR A 453 0.82 6.35 -37.69
N ASN A 454 -0.52 6.48 -37.67
CA ASN A 454 -1.32 7.12 -38.72
C ASN A 454 -1.92 8.47 -38.28
N THR A 455 -1.61 8.97 -37.08
CA THR A 455 -2.05 10.27 -36.56
C THR A 455 -1.30 11.42 -37.24
N ALA A 456 -2.03 12.47 -37.65
CA ALA A 456 -1.51 13.52 -38.53
C ALA A 456 -0.77 14.67 -37.82
N LEU A 457 -1.06 14.97 -36.55
CA LEU A 457 -0.48 16.08 -35.76
C LEU A 457 -0.60 15.78 -34.26
N PRO A 458 0.18 16.43 -33.37
CA PRO A 458 0.83 15.67 -32.31
C PRO A 458 -0.13 15.35 -31.17
N PRO A 459 -0.13 14.08 -30.70
CA PRO A 459 -0.91 13.72 -29.54
C PRO A 459 -0.25 14.37 -28.33
N ARG A 460 -0.99 15.28 -27.67
CA ARG A 460 -0.59 15.77 -26.35
C ARG A 460 -0.80 14.63 -25.36
N ALA A 461 -0.12 14.69 -24.22
CA ALA A 461 -0.36 13.75 -23.14
C ALA A 461 -1.83 13.79 -22.64
N ALA A 462 -2.56 14.89 -22.88
CA ALA A 462 -3.96 15.05 -22.45
C ALA A 462 -4.94 14.49 -23.48
N ASP A 463 -4.48 14.22 -24.70
CA ASP A 463 -5.37 13.80 -25.76
C ASP A 463 -5.98 12.46 -25.41
N ARG A 464 -7.30 12.40 -25.55
CA ARG A 464 -8.13 11.24 -25.24
C ARG A 464 -9.14 11.00 -26.34
N ASP A 465 -9.53 9.75 -26.54
CA ASP A 465 -10.54 9.37 -27.52
C ASP A 465 -11.53 8.37 -26.91
N GLY A 466 -12.81 8.68 -26.99
CA GLY A 466 -13.91 7.86 -26.48
C GLY A 466 -14.80 7.25 -27.55
N ARG A 467 -14.36 7.24 -28.81
CA ARG A 467 -15.20 6.81 -29.94
C ARG A 467 -15.25 5.32 -30.14
N PHE A 468 -14.38 4.55 -29.48
CA PHE A 468 -14.23 3.11 -29.69
C PHE A 468 -15.06 2.32 -28.68
N GLU A 469 -15.78 1.32 -29.19
CA GLU A 469 -16.47 0.35 -28.33
C GLU A 469 -15.43 -0.66 -27.82
N PRO A 470 -15.58 -1.25 -26.61
CA PRO A 470 -14.57 -2.15 -26.04
C PRO A 470 -14.36 -3.45 -26.87
N ILE A 471 -15.31 -3.78 -27.75
CA ILE A 471 -15.20 -4.89 -28.71
C ILE A 471 -14.44 -4.51 -29.98
N ASP A 472 -14.13 -3.23 -30.21
CA ASP A 472 -13.46 -2.80 -31.42
C ASP A 472 -12.01 -3.28 -31.44
N GLU A 473 -11.61 -3.89 -32.55
CA GLU A 473 -10.22 -4.19 -32.85
C GLU A 473 -9.75 -3.21 -33.93
N ARG A 474 -8.72 -2.42 -33.62
CA ARG A 474 -8.16 -1.40 -34.51
C ARG A 474 -6.66 -1.59 -34.66
N ASP A 475 -6.17 -1.42 -35.88
CA ASP A 475 -4.74 -1.52 -36.18
C ASP A 475 -3.91 -0.32 -35.68
N SER A 476 -4.58 0.69 -35.15
CA SER A 476 -4.00 1.87 -34.51
C SER A 476 -4.06 1.83 -32.98
N ILE A 477 -4.66 0.80 -32.37
CA ILE A 477 -4.84 0.69 -30.92
C ILE A 477 -4.14 -0.56 -30.42
N GLY A 478 -3.17 -0.37 -29.52
CA GLY A 478 -2.55 -1.41 -28.71
C GLY A 478 -2.82 -1.16 -27.23
N PHE A 479 -1.90 -1.59 -26.38
CA PHE A 479 -2.03 -1.44 -24.94
C PHE A 479 -0.69 -1.69 -24.24
N ARG A 480 -0.64 -1.26 -22.99
CA ARG A 480 0.40 -1.59 -22.02
C ARG A 480 -0.26 -1.97 -20.70
N CYS A 481 0.45 -2.67 -19.84
CA CYS A 481 -0.08 -3.12 -18.57
C CYS A 481 0.62 -2.42 -17.39
N VAL A 482 -0.10 -2.32 -16.28
CA VAL A 482 0.41 -1.86 -14.99
C VAL A 482 0.27 -2.94 -13.92
N ILE A 483 1.07 -2.83 -12.86
CA ILE A 483 0.99 -3.63 -11.64
C ILE A 483 1.05 -2.64 -10.48
N ASP A 484 0.15 -2.79 -9.51
CA ASP A 484 0.12 -1.96 -8.30
C ASP A 484 1.42 -2.18 -7.49
N TYR A 485 1.99 -1.11 -6.93
CA TYR A 485 3.33 -1.12 -6.30
C TYR A 485 3.37 -1.95 -5.01
#